data_AF-A0A7Y6Q6Q0-F1
#
_entry.id   AF-A0A7Y6Q6Q0-F1
#
_cell.length_a   1.000
_cell.length_b   1.000
_cell.length_c   1.000
_cell.angle_alpha   90.00
_cell.angle_beta   90.00
_cell.angle_gamma   90.00
#
_symmetry.space_group_name_H-M   'P 1'
#
loop_
_entity.id
_entity.type
_entity.pdbx_description
1 polymer ?
#
loop_
_entity_poly.entity_id
_entity_poly.type
_entity_poly.pdbx_seq_one_letter_code
_entity_poly.pdbx_strand_id
1 'polypeptide(L)'
;MTFIDAPRLFQRRCAITSPGARAEQNRQKRRTVDRSKRRRQRQNTTLQRFLKRKNATTQNSITETPSAVPISLRSFLLEDAAELGTWFPTAEALTQWGGPGLGFPLDAAQLVEMYASTLGDPPARWMFAGVVDGELAGHAQVALDWDNGVGRLSRVAINPGFRGQGLAHPFLQRIIERFFADARFERLELNVYTFNTAAIRTYLKLGFIEEGVRRSSARVGDVRWDTALYGMLRSDLAAKSPLQNGSPT
;
A
#
# COMPACT_ATOMS: atom_id res chain seq x y z
N MET A 1 26.84 39.03 -40.58
CA MET A 1 27.71 39.41 -41.71
C MET A 1 28.86 38.42 -41.65
N THR A 2 28.74 37.23 -42.23
CA THR A 2 28.77 36.91 -43.66
C THR A 2 27.86 35.72 -44.00
N PHE A 3 27.28 35.78 -45.21
CA PHE A 3 26.59 34.71 -45.93
C PHE A 3 27.57 33.59 -46.34
N ILE A 4 27.06 32.38 -46.63
CA ILE A 4 27.17 31.68 -47.94
C ILE A 4 26.59 30.24 -47.83
N ASP A 5 25.49 30.04 -48.57
CA ASP A 5 25.04 28.91 -49.41
C ASP A 5 25.15 27.42 -48.99
N ALA A 6 23.96 26.79 -48.99
CA ALA A 6 23.71 25.41 -49.48
C ALA A 6 23.56 25.47 -51.02
N PRO A 7 23.70 24.39 -51.85
CA PRO A 7 22.78 23.23 -51.82
C PRO A 7 23.31 21.88 -52.41
N ARG A 8 22.59 20.77 -52.14
CA ARG A 8 21.99 19.81 -53.11
C ARG A 8 21.85 18.37 -52.59
N LEU A 9 20.58 17.95 -52.53
CA LEU A 9 20.02 16.72 -53.10
C LEU A 9 20.83 15.41 -52.99
N PHE A 10 20.39 14.52 -52.09
CA PHE A 10 20.52 13.08 -52.31
C PHE A 10 19.16 12.38 -52.18
N GLN A 11 18.97 11.43 -53.09
CA GLN A 11 17.71 10.90 -53.56
C GLN A 11 16.95 10.06 -52.51
N ARG A 12 15.62 10.18 -52.56
CA ARG A 12 14.67 9.27 -51.90
C ARG A 12 14.81 7.86 -52.49
N ARG A 13 15.27 6.89 -51.69
CA ARG A 13 15.04 5.47 -51.97
C ARG A 13 13.61 5.11 -51.58
N CYS A 14 12.75 4.92 -52.58
CA CYS A 14 11.49 4.20 -52.41
C CYS A 14 11.80 2.74 -52.03
N ALA A 15 11.52 2.36 -50.79
CA ALA A 15 11.47 0.96 -50.39
C ALA A 15 10.18 0.34 -50.96
N ILE A 16 10.32 -0.39 -52.06
CA ILE A 16 9.28 -1.29 -52.56
C ILE A 16 9.20 -2.45 -51.55
N THR A 17 8.24 -2.38 -50.63
CA THR A 17 7.89 -3.55 -49.80
C THR A 17 7.22 -4.57 -50.71
N SER A 18 7.90 -5.70 -50.96
CA SER A 18 7.33 -6.83 -51.71
C SER A 18 5.96 -7.26 -51.13
N PRO A 19 4.97 -7.64 -51.97
CA PRO A 19 3.62 -7.99 -51.53
C PRO A 19 3.55 -9.04 -50.41
N GLY A 20 4.55 -9.93 -50.33
CA GLY A 20 4.64 -10.97 -49.30
C GLY A 20 4.90 -10.44 -47.88
N ALA A 21 5.76 -9.43 -47.71
CA ALA A 21 6.16 -8.94 -46.38
C ALA A 21 5.03 -8.18 -45.66
N ARG A 22 4.16 -7.51 -46.42
CA ARG A 22 3.00 -6.77 -45.89
C ARG A 22 1.85 -7.71 -45.49
N ALA A 23 1.73 -8.87 -46.15
CA ALA A 23 0.76 -9.90 -45.80
C ALA A 23 1.12 -10.64 -44.50
N GLU A 24 2.41 -10.85 -44.25
CA GLU A 24 2.91 -11.56 -43.07
C GLU A 24 2.84 -10.71 -41.79
N GLN A 25 3.20 -9.42 -41.86
CA GLN A 25 2.99 -8.47 -40.76
C GLN A 25 1.50 -8.29 -40.40
N ASN A 26 0.60 -8.30 -41.39
CA ASN A 26 -0.84 -8.24 -41.13
C ASN A 26 -1.39 -9.54 -40.52
N ARG A 27 -0.82 -10.72 -40.84
CA ARG A 27 -1.15 -11.98 -40.16
C ARG A 27 -0.68 -11.99 -38.71
N GLN A 28 0.52 -11.49 -38.41
CA GLN A 28 1.03 -11.39 -37.02
C GLN A 28 0.26 -10.36 -36.18
N LYS A 29 -0.14 -9.22 -36.75
CA LYS A 29 -1.03 -8.26 -36.07
C LYS A 29 -2.44 -8.83 -35.81
N ARG A 30 -3.02 -9.58 -36.77
CA ARG A 30 -4.32 -10.24 -36.55
C ARG A 30 -4.27 -11.33 -35.47
N ARG A 31 -3.18 -12.10 -35.40
CA ARG A 31 -2.97 -13.14 -34.37
C ARG A 31 -2.78 -12.57 -32.96
N THR A 32 -2.14 -11.40 -32.82
CA THR A 32 -1.93 -10.72 -31.53
C THR A 32 -3.21 -10.01 -31.04
N VAL A 33 -3.99 -9.44 -31.95
CA VAL A 33 -5.32 -8.86 -31.62
C VAL A 33 -6.33 -9.96 -31.25
N ASP A 34 -6.30 -11.14 -31.87
CA ASP A 34 -7.19 -12.26 -31.52
C ASP A 34 -6.81 -12.88 -30.15
N ARG A 35 -5.51 -12.99 -29.83
CA ARG A 35 -5.05 -13.42 -28.49
C ARG A 35 -5.46 -12.45 -27.39
N SER A 36 -5.40 -11.13 -27.62
CA SER A 36 -5.80 -10.13 -26.63
C SER A 36 -7.32 -10.06 -26.44
N LYS A 37 -8.12 -10.23 -27.51
CA LYS A 37 -9.58 -10.35 -27.42
C LYS A 37 -10.02 -11.62 -26.67
N ARG A 38 -9.39 -12.77 -26.93
CA ARG A 38 -9.67 -14.03 -26.20
C ARG A 38 -9.29 -13.95 -24.72
N ARG A 39 -8.24 -13.21 -24.35
CA ARG A 39 -7.84 -12.98 -22.95
C ARG A 39 -8.81 -12.07 -22.21
N ARG A 40 -9.31 -11.00 -22.87
CA ARG A 40 -10.39 -10.14 -22.33
C ARG A 40 -11.72 -10.87 -22.19
N GLN A 41 -12.09 -11.72 -23.16
CA GLN A 41 -13.33 -12.51 -23.10
C GLN A 41 -13.32 -13.52 -21.93
N ARG A 42 -12.17 -14.15 -21.64
CA ARG A 42 -11.98 -15.05 -20.49
C ARG A 42 -12.01 -14.32 -19.15
N GLN A 43 -11.45 -13.13 -19.05
CA GLN A 43 -11.54 -12.31 -17.83
C GLN A 43 -12.98 -11.84 -17.56
N ASN A 44 -13.72 -11.49 -18.62
CA ASN A 44 -15.11 -11.03 -18.48
C ASN A 44 -16.07 -12.17 -18.08
N THR A 45 -15.81 -13.41 -18.51
CA THR A 45 -16.61 -14.58 -18.11
C THR A 45 -16.36 -15.04 -16.66
N THR A 46 -15.14 -14.85 -16.14
CA THR A 46 -14.82 -15.10 -14.72
C THR A 46 -15.48 -14.08 -13.80
N LEU A 47 -15.45 -12.77 -14.16
CA LEU A 47 -16.13 -11.71 -13.41
C LEU A 47 -17.66 -11.88 -13.41
N GLN A 48 -18.24 -12.28 -14.55
CA GLN A 48 -19.68 -12.52 -14.65
C GLN A 48 -20.11 -13.77 -13.85
N ARG A 49 -19.28 -14.82 -13.76
CA ARG A 49 -19.53 -15.97 -12.88
C ARG A 49 -19.38 -15.63 -11.40
N PHE A 50 -18.47 -14.74 -11.04
CA PHE A 50 -18.30 -14.23 -9.68
C PHE A 50 -19.50 -13.38 -9.24
N LEU A 51 -20.00 -12.51 -10.11
CA LEU A 51 -21.18 -11.67 -9.86
C LEU A 51 -22.48 -12.49 -9.80
N LYS A 52 -22.65 -13.53 -10.64
CA LYS A 52 -23.82 -14.42 -10.58
C LYS A 52 -23.88 -15.25 -9.31
N ARG A 53 -22.73 -15.62 -8.71
CA ARG A 53 -22.68 -16.38 -7.44
C ARG A 53 -23.14 -15.56 -6.23
N LYS A 54 -23.03 -14.23 -6.27
CA LYS A 54 -23.47 -13.35 -5.18
C LYS A 54 -25.00 -13.10 -5.14
N ASN A 55 -25.73 -13.40 -6.21
CA ASN A 55 -27.16 -13.07 -6.33
C ASN A 55 -28.11 -14.25 -6.07
N ALA A 56 -27.62 -15.40 -5.60
CA ALA A 56 -28.45 -16.58 -5.38
C ALA A 56 -28.38 -17.07 -3.93
N THR A 57 -28.73 -16.21 -2.96
CA THR A 57 -29.25 -16.66 -1.67
C THR A 57 -30.04 -15.50 -1.04
N THR A 58 -31.36 -15.54 -1.17
CA THR A 58 -32.27 -14.73 -0.36
C THR A 58 -33.19 -15.70 0.33
N GLN A 59 -32.97 -15.93 1.63
CA GLN A 59 -34.03 -16.01 2.62
C GLN A 59 -33.46 -16.07 4.04
N ASN A 60 -34.12 -15.28 4.88
CA ASN A 60 -34.18 -15.27 6.34
C ASN A 60 -33.11 -14.50 7.11
N SER A 61 -33.65 -13.44 7.74
CA SER A 61 -33.04 -12.50 8.65
C SER A 61 -32.71 -13.13 9.99
N ILE A 62 -31.43 -13.09 10.34
CA ILE A 62 -30.97 -12.82 11.70
C ILE A 62 -29.87 -11.76 11.52
N THR A 63 -29.99 -10.63 12.22
CA THR A 63 -28.94 -9.61 12.30
C THR A 63 -27.76 -10.17 13.07
N GLU A 64 -26.96 -11.00 12.39
CA GLU A 64 -25.58 -11.26 12.79
C GLU A 64 -24.75 -10.08 12.28
N THR A 65 -24.14 -9.35 13.21
CA THR A 65 -23.01 -8.48 12.90
C THR A 65 -22.02 -9.28 12.06
N PRO A 66 -21.65 -8.86 10.83
CA PRO A 66 -20.77 -9.67 9.99
C PRO A 66 -19.48 -9.94 10.77
N SER A 67 -19.26 -11.23 11.07
CA SER A 67 -18.03 -11.72 11.70
C SER A 67 -16.85 -11.13 10.94
N ALA A 68 -16.06 -10.30 11.62
CA ALA A 68 -14.97 -9.57 10.99
C ALA A 68 -14.00 -10.58 10.37
N VAL A 69 -13.78 -10.49 9.06
CA VAL A 69 -12.84 -11.35 8.37
C VAL A 69 -11.47 -11.19 9.05
N PRO A 70 -10.89 -12.27 9.62
CA PRO A 70 -9.70 -12.13 10.45
C PRO A 70 -8.49 -11.82 9.57
N ILE A 71 -7.93 -10.62 9.71
CA ILE A 71 -6.64 -10.30 9.11
C ILE A 71 -5.50 -10.89 9.95
N SER A 72 -4.67 -11.72 9.32
CA SER A 72 -3.45 -12.25 9.93
C SER A 72 -2.26 -11.34 9.69
N LEU A 73 -1.25 -11.41 10.56
CA LEU A 73 -0.04 -10.59 10.48
C LEU A 73 1.16 -11.49 10.19
N ARG A 74 1.98 -11.11 9.21
CA ARG A 74 3.31 -11.71 8.97
C ARG A 74 4.32 -10.63 8.56
N SER A 75 5.59 -10.99 8.51
CA SER A 75 6.59 -10.17 7.83
C SER A 75 6.22 -10.01 6.36
N PHE A 76 6.43 -8.81 5.83
CA PHE A 76 6.34 -8.54 4.40
C PHE A 76 7.43 -9.32 3.66
N LEU A 77 7.10 -9.85 2.50
CA LEU A 77 8.03 -10.60 1.64
C LEU A 77 8.24 -9.83 0.35
N LEU A 78 9.40 -9.98 -0.29
CA LEU A 78 9.67 -9.26 -1.53
C LEU A 78 8.70 -9.63 -2.67
N GLU A 79 8.11 -10.83 -2.62
CA GLU A 79 7.05 -11.26 -3.54
C GLU A 79 5.75 -10.45 -3.41
N ASP A 80 5.50 -9.82 -2.26
CA ASP A 80 4.34 -8.93 -2.04
C ASP A 80 4.49 -7.59 -2.79
N ALA A 81 5.71 -7.24 -3.20
CA ALA A 81 6.03 -5.94 -3.78
C ALA A 81 5.22 -5.63 -5.04
N ALA A 82 5.03 -6.63 -5.91
CA ALA A 82 4.28 -6.45 -7.14
C ALA A 82 2.82 -6.08 -6.87
N GLU A 83 2.19 -6.71 -5.88
CA GLU A 83 0.81 -6.43 -5.48
C GLU A 83 0.68 -5.05 -4.83
N LEU A 84 1.56 -4.73 -3.87
CA LEU A 84 1.59 -3.42 -3.20
C LEU A 84 1.77 -2.27 -4.21
N GLY A 85 2.57 -2.46 -5.25
CA GLY A 85 2.76 -1.50 -6.34
C GLY A 85 1.47 -1.08 -7.05
N THR A 86 0.41 -1.90 -6.99
CA THR A 86 -0.87 -1.64 -7.67
C THR A 86 -1.84 -0.79 -6.85
N TRP A 87 -1.58 -0.56 -5.55
CA TRP A 87 -2.57 0.02 -4.63
C TRP A 87 -2.79 1.53 -4.78
N PHE A 88 -1.90 2.21 -5.52
CA PHE A 88 -1.86 3.67 -5.62
C PHE A 88 -2.27 4.12 -7.02
N PRO A 89 -3.48 4.68 -7.20
CA PRO A 89 -3.96 5.08 -8.51
C PRO A 89 -3.35 6.39 -9.02
N THR A 90 -2.75 7.21 -8.15
CA THR A 90 -2.21 8.53 -8.47
C THR A 90 -0.91 8.82 -7.71
N ALA A 91 -0.10 9.75 -8.23
CA ALA A 91 1.11 10.24 -7.56
C ALA A 91 0.81 10.89 -6.19
N GLU A 92 -0.33 11.57 -6.08
CA GLU A 92 -0.79 12.15 -4.82
C GLU A 92 -1.12 11.07 -3.78
N ALA A 93 -1.82 10.01 -4.17
CA ALA A 93 -2.12 8.88 -3.28
C ALA A 93 -0.83 8.17 -2.82
N LEU A 94 0.14 8.02 -3.73
CA LEU A 94 1.46 7.47 -3.40
C LEU A 94 2.21 8.39 -2.42
N THR A 95 2.17 9.70 -2.65
CA THR A 95 2.79 10.71 -1.78
C THR A 95 2.15 10.75 -0.40
N GLN A 96 0.81 10.61 -0.32
CA GLN A 96 0.08 10.53 0.94
C GLN A 96 0.53 9.30 1.76
N TRP A 97 0.82 8.16 1.11
CA TRP A 97 1.24 6.93 1.78
C TRP A 97 2.73 6.89 2.12
N GLY A 98 3.60 7.16 1.15
CA GLY A 98 5.04 6.94 1.22
C GLY A 98 5.88 8.20 1.39
N GLY A 99 5.26 9.38 1.34
CA GLY A 99 5.92 10.67 1.36
C GLY A 99 6.40 11.13 -0.02
N PRO A 100 6.88 12.39 -0.13
CA PRO A 100 7.26 13.00 -1.40
C PRO A 100 8.55 12.44 -2.03
N GLY A 101 9.25 11.54 -1.33
CA GLY A 101 10.47 10.90 -1.82
C GLY A 101 10.23 9.71 -2.77
N LEU A 102 8.98 9.26 -2.95
CA LEU A 102 8.65 8.18 -3.87
C LEU A 102 8.26 8.71 -5.25
N GLY A 103 8.72 8.02 -6.29
CA GLY A 103 8.33 8.24 -7.69
C GLY A 103 7.06 7.46 -8.05
N PHE A 104 6.19 8.08 -8.84
CA PHE A 104 4.99 7.44 -9.39
C PHE A 104 5.23 7.02 -10.86
N PRO A 105 4.86 5.78 -11.25
CA PRO A 105 4.24 4.73 -10.44
C PRO A 105 5.23 4.12 -9.43
N LEU A 106 4.70 3.53 -8.35
CA LEU A 106 5.51 2.78 -7.40
C LEU A 106 6.06 1.52 -8.09
N ASP A 107 7.37 1.47 -8.28
CA ASP A 107 8.03 0.35 -8.95
C ASP A 107 8.72 -0.61 -7.97
N ALA A 108 9.18 -1.74 -8.51
CA ALA A 108 9.86 -2.77 -7.75
C ALA A 108 11.21 -2.31 -7.18
N ALA A 109 11.94 -1.41 -7.85
CA ALA A 109 13.23 -0.95 -7.37
C ALA A 109 13.07 -0.10 -6.10
N GLN A 110 12.09 0.80 -6.08
CA GLN A 110 11.73 1.58 -4.89
C GLN A 110 11.33 0.67 -3.72
N LEU A 111 10.58 -0.42 -3.99
CA LEU A 111 10.19 -1.39 -2.96
C LEU A 111 11.36 -2.26 -2.47
N VAL A 112 12.29 -2.65 -3.35
CA VAL A 112 13.53 -3.35 -2.98
C VAL A 112 14.38 -2.47 -2.07
N GLU A 113 14.53 -1.18 -2.40
CA GLU A 113 15.27 -0.23 -1.57
C GLU A 113 14.63 -0.08 -0.18
N MET A 114 13.30 0.04 -0.13
CA MET A 114 12.57 0.04 1.15
C MET A 114 12.79 -1.27 1.93
N TYR A 115 12.75 -2.41 1.25
CA TYR A 115 12.91 -3.74 1.84
C TYR A 115 14.33 -3.94 2.39
N ALA A 116 15.36 -3.36 1.77
CA ALA A 116 16.74 -3.47 2.24
C ALA A 116 16.92 -3.03 3.71
N SER A 117 16.11 -2.09 4.19
CA SER A 117 16.13 -1.64 5.60
C SER A 117 15.68 -2.69 6.63
N THR A 118 15.15 -3.83 6.18
CA THR A 118 14.75 -4.95 7.05
C THR A 118 15.82 -6.04 7.17
N LEU A 119 16.93 -5.94 6.44
CA LEU A 119 17.93 -7.02 6.33
C LEU A 119 19.07 -6.93 7.35
N GLY A 120 19.20 -5.82 8.08
CA GLY A 120 20.25 -5.64 9.09
C GLY A 120 20.02 -6.46 10.37
N ASP A 121 21.07 -6.59 11.18
CA ASP A 121 21.01 -7.14 12.53
C ASP A 121 21.71 -6.20 13.54
N PRO A 122 20.95 -5.47 14.39
CA PRO A 122 19.49 -5.43 14.40
C PRO A 122 18.93 -4.69 13.17
N PRO A 123 17.69 -5.00 12.72
CA PRO A 123 17.12 -4.37 11.54
C PRO A 123 16.76 -2.91 11.83
N ALA A 124 16.97 -2.01 10.86
CA ALA A 124 16.55 -0.61 10.99
C ALA A 124 15.02 -0.43 10.87
N ARG A 125 14.33 -1.43 10.32
CA ARG A 125 12.89 -1.39 10.07
C ARG A 125 12.28 -2.78 10.12
N TRP A 126 11.07 -2.87 10.67
CA TRP A 126 10.15 -3.97 10.40
C TRP A 126 9.15 -3.59 9.32
N MET A 127 8.86 -4.54 8.44
CA MET A 127 7.85 -4.39 7.37
C MET A 127 6.85 -5.53 7.50
N PHE A 128 5.58 -5.17 7.56
CA PHE A 128 4.48 -6.09 7.89
C PHE A 128 3.49 -6.20 6.74
N ALA A 129 3.02 -7.42 6.52
CA ALA A 129 1.92 -7.75 5.63
C ALA A 129 0.71 -8.22 6.45
N GLY A 130 -0.44 -7.65 6.14
CA GLY A 130 -1.74 -8.11 6.59
C GLY A 130 -2.32 -9.05 5.54
N VAL A 131 -2.77 -10.24 5.93
CA VAL A 131 -3.25 -11.26 4.99
C VAL A 131 -4.67 -11.70 5.34
N VAL A 132 -5.55 -11.69 4.35
CA VAL A 132 -6.93 -12.18 4.41
C VAL A 132 -7.12 -13.24 3.34
N ASP A 133 -7.55 -14.44 3.71
CA ASP A 133 -7.79 -15.56 2.78
C ASP A 133 -6.60 -15.86 1.84
N GLY A 134 -5.37 -15.65 2.33
CA GLY A 134 -4.14 -15.84 1.56
C GLY A 134 -3.76 -14.65 0.66
N GLU A 135 -4.58 -13.60 0.60
CA GLU A 135 -4.33 -12.39 -0.20
C GLU A 135 -3.74 -11.26 0.65
N LEU A 136 -2.84 -10.48 0.05
CA LEU A 136 -2.26 -9.30 0.69
C LEU A 136 -3.33 -8.21 0.84
N ALA A 137 -3.75 -8.00 2.08
CA ALA A 137 -4.81 -7.06 2.44
C ALA A 137 -4.28 -5.79 3.15
N GLY A 138 -3.09 -5.83 3.73
CA GLY A 138 -2.51 -4.70 4.47
C GLY A 138 -1.00 -4.61 4.36
N HIS A 139 -0.48 -3.39 4.50
CA HIS A 139 0.95 -3.10 4.56
C HIS A 139 1.21 -2.05 5.64
N ALA A 140 2.30 -2.21 6.39
CA ALA A 140 2.78 -1.21 7.33
C ALA A 140 4.27 -1.37 7.59
N GLN A 141 4.89 -0.31 8.10
CA GLN A 141 6.30 -0.32 8.49
C GLN A 141 6.50 0.30 9.86
N VAL A 142 7.47 -0.20 10.60
CA VAL A 142 7.95 0.40 11.85
C VAL A 142 9.45 0.63 11.72
N ALA A 143 9.87 1.90 11.63
CA ALA A 143 11.29 2.24 11.76
C ALA A 143 11.70 2.06 13.23
N LEU A 144 12.89 1.52 13.48
CA LEU A 144 13.33 1.12 14.81
C LEU A 144 14.53 1.95 15.24
N ASP A 145 14.36 2.67 16.33
CA ASP A 145 15.44 3.27 17.11
C ASP A 145 15.66 2.38 18.32
N TRP A 146 16.66 1.49 18.20
CA TRP A 146 17.00 0.52 19.23
C TRP A 146 17.63 1.15 20.46
N ASP A 147 18.35 2.25 20.28
CA ASP A 147 19.09 2.92 21.36
C ASP A 147 18.13 3.64 22.30
N ASN A 148 17.12 4.31 21.76
CA ASN A 148 16.10 5.01 22.54
C ASN A 148 14.86 4.16 22.85
N GLY A 149 14.75 2.96 22.31
CA GLY A 149 13.56 2.13 22.47
C GLY A 149 12.32 2.76 21.84
N VAL A 150 12.47 3.38 20.66
CA VAL A 150 11.37 4.07 19.96
C VAL A 150 11.10 3.43 18.61
N GLY A 151 9.82 3.21 18.31
CA GLY A 151 9.36 2.76 17.00
C GLY A 151 8.56 3.86 16.30
N ARG A 152 8.73 4.01 14.99
CA ARG A 152 7.89 4.92 14.19
C ARG A 152 7.06 4.15 13.16
N LEU A 153 5.77 4.01 13.44
CA LEU A 153 4.77 3.44 12.53
C LEU A 153 4.58 4.37 11.32
N SER A 154 4.66 3.82 10.13
CA SER A 154 4.62 4.55 8.87
C SER A 154 4.11 3.68 7.73
N ARG A 155 3.76 4.33 6.61
CA ARG A 155 3.36 3.67 5.35
C ARG A 155 2.25 2.63 5.54
N VAL A 156 1.25 2.97 6.37
CA VAL A 156 0.08 2.12 6.58
C VAL A 156 -0.85 2.21 5.37
N ALA A 157 -1.17 1.07 4.77
CA ALA A 157 -2.17 0.97 3.70
C ALA A 157 -2.99 -0.32 3.83
N ILE A 158 -4.27 -0.21 3.46
CA ILE A 158 -5.14 -1.36 3.20
C ILE A 158 -5.36 -1.45 1.70
N ASN A 159 -5.25 -2.68 1.18
CA ASN A 159 -5.50 -3.01 -0.22
C ASN A 159 -6.86 -2.43 -0.64
N PRO A 160 -6.95 -1.69 -1.77
CA PRO A 160 -8.21 -1.12 -2.26
C PRO A 160 -9.39 -2.10 -2.28
N GLY A 161 -9.18 -3.37 -2.64
CA GLY A 161 -10.22 -4.41 -2.68
C GLY A 161 -10.76 -4.82 -1.30
N PHE A 162 -10.01 -4.53 -0.24
CA PHE A 162 -10.32 -4.88 1.16
C PHE A 162 -10.75 -3.67 2.02
N ARG A 163 -10.81 -2.47 1.43
CA ARG A 163 -11.25 -1.26 2.14
C ARG A 163 -12.74 -1.32 2.49
N GLY A 164 -13.14 -0.53 3.49
CA GLY A 164 -14.53 -0.49 3.96
C GLY A 164 -14.95 -1.67 4.85
N GLN A 165 -14.06 -2.65 5.08
CA GLN A 165 -14.33 -3.85 5.89
C GLN A 165 -13.79 -3.76 7.33
N GLY A 166 -13.34 -2.57 7.76
CA GLY A 166 -12.84 -2.36 9.13
C GLY A 166 -11.47 -2.99 9.43
N LEU A 167 -10.74 -3.53 8.45
CA LEU A 167 -9.50 -4.29 8.67
C LEU A 167 -8.31 -3.49 9.22
N ALA A 168 -8.29 -2.17 9.03
CA ALA A 168 -7.16 -1.33 9.48
C ALA A 168 -6.93 -1.41 10.99
N HIS A 169 -8.01 -1.45 11.78
CA HIS A 169 -7.92 -1.54 13.23
C HIS A 169 -7.30 -2.86 13.72
N PRO A 170 -7.86 -4.05 13.42
CA PRO A 170 -7.28 -5.31 13.86
C PRO A 170 -5.87 -5.56 13.30
N PHE A 171 -5.56 -5.06 12.09
CA PHE A 171 -4.21 -5.14 11.53
C PHE A 171 -3.18 -4.38 12.36
N LEU A 172 -3.46 -3.10 12.63
CA LEU A 172 -2.56 -2.24 13.40
C LEU A 172 -2.48 -2.66 14.86
N GLN A 173 -3.58 -3.14 15.44
CA GLN A 173 -3.57 -3.68 16.80
C GLN A 173 -2.55 -4.81 16.95
N ARG A 174 -2.51 -5.77 16.01
CA ARG A 174 -1.51 -6.85 16.03
C ARG A 174 -0.07 -6.34 15.87
N ILE A 175 0.14 -5.27 15.11
CA ILE A 175 1.47 -4.64 14.96
C ILE A 175 1.90 -4.01 16.28
N ILE A 176 1.00 -3.31 16.96
CA ILE A 176 1.25 -2.70 18.27
C ILE A 176 1.59 -3.78 19.30
N GLU A 177 0.80 -4.85 19.37
CA GLU A 177 1.05 -6.02 20.24
C GLU A 177 2.42 -6.64 19.95
N ARG A 178 2.75 -6.85 18.68
CA ARG A 178 4.07 -7.39 18.27
C ARG A 178 5.22 -6.46 18.65
N PHE A 179 5.01 -5.14 18.54
CA PHE A 179 6.02 -4.13 18.84
C PHE A 179 6.35 -4.08 20.33
N PHE A 180 5.33 -3.97 21.18
CA PHE A 180 5.52 -3.91 22.63
C PHE A 180 5.81 -5.28 23.27
N ALA A 181 5.66 -6.39 22.55
CA ALA A 181 6.13 -7.70 23.03
C ALA A 181 7.66 -7.74 23.23
N ASP A 182 8.42 -6.88 22.54
CA ASP A 182 9.83 -6.69 22.82
C ASP A 182 9.99 -5.64 23.93
N ALA A 183 10.56 -6.04 25.07
CA ALA A 183 10.69 -5.21 26.26
C ALA A 183 11.62 -3.99 26.07
N ARG A 184 12.40 -3.95 25.00
CA ARG A 184 13.32 -2.83 24.72
C ARG A 184 12.62 -1.57 24.23
N PHE A 185 11.39 -1.66 23.73
CA PHE A 185 10.67 -0.52 23.17
C PHE A 185 9.68 0.09 24.17
N GLU A 186 9.81 1.37 24.48
CA GLU A 186 8.90 2.06 25.40
C GLU A 186 7.87 2.93 24.69
N ARG A 187 8.13 3.30 23.43
CA ARG A 187 7.32 4.25 22.69
C ARG A 187 7.11 3.83 21.25
N LEU A 188 5.86 3.91 20.79
CA LEU A 188 5.49 3.83 19.38
C LEU A 188 4.90 5.18 18.97
N GLU A 189 5.42 5.76 17.90
CA GLU A 189 4.95 7.04 17.38
C GLU A 189 4.58 6.96 15.89
N LEU A 190 3.86 7.96 15.41
CA LEU A 190 3.51 8.07 14.00
C LEU A 190 3.33 9.52 13.56
N ASN A 191 3.46 9.70 12.25
CA ASN A 191 3.21 10.95 11.56
C ASN A 191 2.09 10.74 10.55
N VAL A 192 1.12 11.64 10.55
CA VAL A 192 -0.02 11.58 9.62
C VAL A 192 -0.35 12.98 9.11
N TYR A 193 -0.62 13.11 7.81
CA TYR A 193 -1.07 14.40 7.27
C TYR A 193 -2.44 14.76 7.86
N THR A 194 -2.61 16.03 8.25
CA THR A 194 -3.79 16.49 9.01
C THR A 194 -5.12 16.28 8.28
N PHE A 195 -5.13 16.28 6.95
CA PHE A 195 -6.32 16.01 6.14
C PHE A 195 -6.70 14.51 6.08
N ASN A 196 -5.82 13.59 6.50
CA ASN A 196 -6.07 12.14 6.48
C ASN A 196 -6.91 11.70 7.68
N THR A 197 -8.14 12.21 7.74
CA THR A 197 -9.09 11.96 8.83
C THR A 197 -9.43 10.48 9.03
N ALA A 198 -9.38 9.67 7.98
CA ALA A 198 -9.61 8.23 8.06
C ALA A 198 -8.52 7.50 8.86
N ALA A 199 -7.24 7.84 8.63
CA ALA A 199 -6.12 7.29 9.39
C ALA A 199 -6.14 7.80 10.84
N ILE A 200 -6.34 9.10 11.03
CA ILE A 200 -6.42 9.73 12.37
C ILE A 200 -7.47 9.05 13.25
N ARG A 201 -8.69 8.83 12.73
CA ARG A 201 -9.75 8.11 13.47
C ARG A 201 -9.34 6.70 13.87
N THR A 202 -8.56 6.01 13.04
CA THR A 202 -8.05 4.68 13.36
C THR A 202 -7.01 4.75 14.48
N TYR A 203 -6.06 5.69 14.40
CA TYR A 203 -5.01 5.86 15.42
C TYR A 203 -5.57 6.25 16.79
N LEU A 204 -6.53 7.17 16.84
CA LEU A 204 -7.22 7.54 18.08
C LEU A 204 -7.94 6.35 18.72
N LYS A 205 -8.64 5.53 17.92
CA LYS A 205 -9.28 4.30 18.42
C LYS A 205 -8.28 3.29 19.00
N LEU A 206 -7.11 3.17 18.36
CA LEU A 206 -6.01 2.33 18.85
C LEU A 206 -5.37 2.88 20.13
N GLY A 207 -5.63 4.14 20.49
CA GLY A 207 -5.16 4.78 21.73
C GLY A 207 -3.93 5.65 21.57
N PHE A 208 -3.56 6.01 20.35
CA PHE A 208 -2.55 7.04 20.15
C PHE A 208 -3.07 8.39 20.65
N ILE A 209 -2.18 9.17 21.26
CA ILE A 209 -2.45 10.52 21.77
C ILE A 209 -1.78 11.52 20.82
N GLU A 210 -2.49 12.61 20.51
CA GLU A 210 -1.94 13.69 19.69
C GLU A 210 -0.94 14.53 20.51
N GLU A 211 0.24 14.76 19.96
CA GLU A 211 1.32 15.50 20.62
C GLU A 211 1.60 16.86 19.97
N GLY A 212 1.07 17.08 18.75
CA GLY A 212 1.12 18.37 18.10
C GLY A 212 1.04 18.30 16.59
N VAL A 213 1.12 19.48 15.97
CA VAL A 213 1.09 19.63 14.51
C VAL A 213 2.32 20.38 14.02
N ARG A 214 3.09 19.71 13.17
CA ARG A 214 4.17 20.32 12.40
C ARG A 214 3.58 20.99 11.16
N ARG A 215 3.37 22.30 11.25
CA ARG A 215 2.88 23.13 10.16
C ARG A 215 3.85 23.13 8.98
N SER A 216 3.31 23.12 7.77
CA SER A 216 4.07 23.26 6.53
C SER A 216 5.21 22.24 6.41
N SER A 217 4.97 21.00 6.82
CA SER A 217 6.01 19.96 6.98
C SER A 217 6.49 19.37 5.65
N ALA A 218 5.60 19.26 4.66
CA ALA A 218 5.88 18.65 3.36
C ALA A 218 5.46 19.56 2.22
N ARG A 219 6.29 19.63 1.17
CA ARG A 219 5.94 20.27 -0.11
C ARG A 219 5.51 19.19 -1.09
N VAL A 220 4.32 19.33 -1.65
CA VAL A 220 3.76 18.40 -2.65
C VAL A 220 3.29 19.22 -3.84
N GLY A 221 4.10 19.23 -4.91
CA GLY A 221 3.93 20.19 -5.99
C GLY A 221 4.01 21.63 -5.48
N ASP A 222 2.94 22.39 -5.70
CA ASP A 222 2.81 23.79 -5.29
C ASP A 222 2.09 23.99 -3.95
N VAL A 223 1.62 22.92 -3.32
CA VAL A 223 0.96 22.98 -2.01
C VAL A 223 1.88 22.51 -0.88
N ARG A 224 1.54 22.93 0.33
CA ARG A 224 2.21 22.50 1.56
C ARG A 224 1.22 21.81 2.47
N TRP A 225 1.64 20.69 3.04
CA TRP A 225 0.82 19.88 3.94
C TRP A 225 1.36 19.98 5.37
N ASP A 226 0.43 19.93 6.33
CA ASP A 226 0.73 19.85 7.75
C ASP A 226 0.76 18.38 8.19
N THR A 227 1.61 18.06 9.16
CA THR A 227 1.71 16.71 9.74
C THR A 227 1.38 16.75 11.22
N ALA A 228 0.34 16.01 11.62
CA ALA A 228 0.07 15.71 13.02
C ALA A 228 0.99 14.59 13.52
N LEU A 229 1.43 14.74 14.76
CA LEU A 229 2.33 13.85 15.48
C LEU A 229 1.52 13.13 16.56
N TYR A 230 1.68 11.82 16.65
CA TYR A 230 0.99 11.00 17.63
C TYR A 230 1.96 10.04 18.31
N GLY A 231 1.75 9.80 19.61
CA GLY A 231 2.52 8.88 20.43
C GLY A 231 1.64 7.88 21.18
N MET A 232 2.23 6.72 21.49
CA MET A 232 1.71 5.71 22.39
C MET A 232 2.87 5.17 23.22
N LEU A 233 2.71 5.16 24.53
CA LEU A 233 3.65 4.59 25.47
C LEU A 233 3.24 3.16 25.82
N ARG A 234 4.22 2.36 26.26
CA ARG A 234 3.95 1.01 26.81
C ARG A 234 2.92 1.04 27.94
N SER A 235 2.97 2.05 28.80
CA SER A 235 2.02 2.24 29.91
C SER A 235 0.57 2.42 29.44
N ASP A 236 0.37 2.97 28.25
CA ASP A 236 -0.97 3.24 27.70
C ASP A 236 -1.70 1.95 27.32
N LEU A 237 -0.96 0.86 27.06
CA LEU A 237 -1.53 -0.48 26.84
C LEU A 237 -2.05 -1.10 28.13
N ALA A 238 -1.30 -0.96 29.23
CA ALA A 238 -1.69 -1.52 30.53
C ALA A 238 -2.96 -0.87 31.07
N ALA A 239 -3.12 0.44 30.85
CA ALA A 239 -4.33 1.18 31.21
C ALA A 239 -5.60 0.71 30.46
N LYS A 240 -5.45 0.00 29.33
CA LYS A 240 -6.57 -0.54 28.53
C LYS A 240 -6.98 -1.96 28.91
N SER A 241 -6.10 -2.73 29.56
CA SER A 241 -6.46 -4.05 30.09
C SER A 241 -7.19 -3.83 31.42
N PRO A 242 -8.50 -4.13 31.54
CA PRO A 242 -9.17 -4.02 32.81
C PRO A 242 -8.44 -4.92 33.81
N LEU A 243 -8.24 -4.40 35.03
CA LEU A 243 -7.91 -5.21 36.20
C LEU A 243 -8.70 -6.52 36.11
N GLN A 244 -8.01 -7.65 35.89
CA GLN A 244 -8.58 -8.92 36.25
C GLN A 244 -8.72 -8.85 37.77
N ASN A 245 -9.92 -8.45 38.20
CA ASN A 245 -10.30 -8.39 39.59
C ASN A 245 -10.16 -9.82 40.14
N GLY A 246 -9.02 -10.09 40.79
CA GLY A 246 -8.93 -11.14 41.77
C GLY A 246 -9.98 -10.85 42.83
N SER A 247 -11.00 -11.70 42.90
CA SER A 247 -11.95 -11.68 44.01
C SER A 247 -11.19 -11.96 45.31
N PRO A 248 -11.32 -11.11 46.34
CA PRO A 248 -10.86 -11.45 47.67
C PRO A 248 -11.97 -12.21 48.40
N THR A 249 -11.83 -13.53 48.59
CA THR A 249 -11.94 -14.28 49.86
C THR A 249 -11.84 -15.77 49.61
#